data_AF-A0A1A3DEJ1-F1
#
_entry.id   AF-A0A1A3DEJ1-F1
#
_cell.length_a   1.000
_cell.length_b   1.000
_cell.length_c   1.000
_cell.angle_alpha   90.00
_cell.angle_beta   90.00
_cell.angle_gamma   90.00
#
_symmetry.space_group_name_H-M   'P 1'
#
loop_
_entity.id
_entity.type
_entity.pdbx_description
1 polymer ?
#
loop_
_entity_poly.entity_id
_entity_poly.type
_entity_poly.pdbx_seq_one_letter_code
_entity_poly.pdbx_strand_id
1 'polypeptide(L)'
;MANTLSTDFDLMRSVAATTDARNDEIRAMLQAFIGRMSGVPHSVWGGLAVARFNDVLERWNAESTRLYHALRAIAETIRHNAAALTEAGQDHAHQIAAAGGHL
;
A
#
# COMPACT_ATOMS: atom_id res chain seq x y z
N MET A 1 0.70 -13.66 -26.87
CA MET A 1 1.30 -13.85 -25.53
C MET A 1 1.78 -12.55 -24.89
N ALA A 2 2.42 -11.63 -25.63
CA ALA A 2 2.82 -10.31 -25.09
C ALA A 2 1.67 -9.47 -24.48
N ASN A 3 0.45 -9.56 -25.04
CA ASN A 3 -0.72 -8.83 -24.54
C ASN A 3 -1.19 -9.30 -23.14
N THR A 4 -1.01 -10.58 -22.82
CA THR A 4 -1.40 -11.15 -21.51
C THR A 4 -0.43 -10.70 -20.42
N LEU A 5 0.89 -10.75 -20.68
CA LEU A 5 1.91 -10.26 -19.76
C LEU A 5 1.77 -8.76 -19.45
N SER A 6 1.48 -7.94 -20.46
CA SER A 6 1.20 -6.51 -20.24
C SER A 6 -0.01 -6.30 -19.34
N THR A 7 -1.06 -7.10 -19.52
CA THR A 7 -2.27 -7.04 -18.69
C THR A 7 -1.97 -7.42 -17.23
N ASP A 8 -1.14 -8.43 -17.02
CA ASP A 8 -0.73 -8.87 -15.67
C ASP A 8 0.10 -7.79 -14.96
N PHE A 9 0.98 -7.08 -15.65
CA PHE A 9 1.75 -5.97 -15.07
C PHE A 9 0.89 -4.76 -14.71
N ASP A 10 -0.08 -4.42 -15.56
CA ASP A 10 -1.02 -3.34 -15.25
C ASP A 10 -1.91 -3.70 -14.05
N LEU A 11 -2.30 -4.97 -13.92
CA LEU A 11 -3.00 -5.49 -12.74
C LEU A 11 -2.12 -5.36 -11.48
N MET A 12 -0.85 -5.75 -11.56
CA MET A 12 0.11 -5.62 -10.46
C MET A 12 0.23 -4.15 -10.00
N ARG A 13 0.34 -3.21 -10.93
CA ARG A 13 0.41 -1.77 -10.62
C ARG A 13 -0.88 -1.25 -9.99
N SER A 14 -2.03 -1.69 -10.48
CA SER A 14 -3.36 -1.36 -9.95
C SER A 14 -3.53 -1.83 -8.50
N VAL A 15 -3.12 -3.07 -8.20
CA VAL A 15 -3.18 -3.62 -6.84
C VAL A 15 -2.32 -2.80 -5.88
N ALA A 16 -1.08 -2.49 -6.27
CA ALA A 16 -0.19 -1.64 -5.47
C ALA A 16 -0.80 -0.26 -5.17
N ALA A 17 -1.38 0.40 -6.19
CA ALA A 17 -2.04 1.70 -6.01
C ALA A 17 -3.28 1.61 -5.09
N THR A 18 -4.07 0.54 -5.22
CA THR A 18 -5.24 0.30 -4.36
C THR A 18 -4.81 0.10 -2.91
N THR A 19 -3.71 -0.61 -2.67
CA THR A 19 -3.13 -0.79 -1.35
C THR A 19 -2.71 0.54 -0.71
N ASP A 20 -2.04 1.41 -1.47
CA ASP A 20 -1.65 2.75 -1.00
C ASP A 20 -2.89 3.59 -0.65
N ALA A 21 -3.91 3.60 -1.51
CA ALA A 21 -5.15 4.36 -1.28
C ALA A 21 -5.91 3.90 -0.02
N ARG A 22 -6.01 2.60 0.22
CA ARG A 22 -6.67 2.06 1.43
C ARG A 22 -5.92 2.41 2.71
N ASN A 23 -4.60 2.43 2.63
CA ASN A 23 -3.74 2.80 3.74
C ASN A 23 -3.93 4.29 4.12
N ASP A 24 -4.00 5.17 3.12
CA ASP A 24 -4.28 6.59 3.33
C ASP A 24 -5.69 6.83 3.91
N GLU A 25 -6.70 6.08 3.44
CA GLU A 25 -8.07 6.13 3.96
C GLU A 25 -8.14 5.76 5.45
N ILE A 26 -7.47 4.68 5.86
CA ILE A 26 -7.40 4.25 7.27
C ILE A 26 -6.79 5.35 8.14
N ARG A 27 -5.72 5.99 7.67
CA ARG A 27 -5.08 7.11 8.38
C ARG A 27 -5.97 8.33 8.47
N ALA A 28 -6.67 8.68 7.39
CA ALA A 28 -7.60 9.81 7.37
C ALA A 28 -8.76 9.61 8.36
N MET A 29 -9.34 8.41 8.41
CA MET A 29 -10.40 8.08 9.38
C MET A 29 -9.93 8.23 10.82
N LEU A 30 -8.71 7.80 11.14
CA LEU A 30 -8.12 7.96 12.47
C LEU A 30 -7.95 9.44 12.83
N GLN A 31 -7.38 10.24 11.93
CA GLN A 31 -7.19 11.67 12.17
C GLN A 31 -8.53 12.39 12.38
N ALA A 32 -9.55 12.05 11.58
CA ALA A 32 -10.90 12.60 11.75
C ALA A 32 -11.54 12.18 13.08
N PHE A 33 -11.29 10.94 13.53
CA PHE A 33 -11.75 10.49 14.84
C PHE A 33 -11.05 11.23 15.99
N ILE A 34 -9.72 11.33 15.96
CA ILE A 34 -8.93 12.09 16.94
C ILE A 34 -9.40 13.54 17.02
N GLY A 35 -9.56 14.21 15.86
CA GLY A 35 -10.03 15.59 15.82
C GLY A 35 -11.41 15.78 16.46
N ARG A 36 -12.36 14.87 16.19
CA ARG A 36 -13.68 14.89 16.83
C ARG A 36 -13.59 14.73 18.35
N MET A 37 -12.71 13.84 18.79
CA MET A 37 -12.50 13.52 20.19
C MET A 37 -11.82 14.66 20.97
N SER A 38 -10.81 15.29 20.39
CA SER A 38 -10.16 16.48 20.96
C SER A 38 -11.09 17.68 21.08
N GLY A 39 -12.19 17.72 20.31
CA GLY A 39 -13.23 18.75 20.40
C GLY A 39 -14.26 18.51 21.49
N VAL A 40 -14.26 17.36 22.18
CA VAL A 40 -15.24 17.09 23.23
C VAL A 40 -14.87 17.87 24.51
N PRO A 41 -15.82 18.60 25.14
CA PRO A 41 -15.53 19.36 26.36
C PRO A 41 -15.01 18.48 27.50
N HIS A 42 -14.02 18.99 28.23
CA HIS A 42 -13.44 18.32 29.40
C HIS A 42 -14.45 18.02 30.53
N SER A 43 -15.56 18.76 30.58
CA SER A 43 -16.67 18.50 31.50
C SER A 43 -17.39 17.17 31.22
N VAL A 44 -17.32 16.67 29.99
CA VAL A 44 -17.90 15.40 29.54
C VAL A 44 -16.82 14.33 29.42
N TRP A 45 -15.60 14.72 29.04
CA TRP A 45 -14.46 13.83 28.82
C TRP A 45 -13.26 14.23 29.70
N GLY A 46 -13.24 13.75 30.95
CA GLY A 46 -12.21 14.09 31.94
C GLY A 46 -11.68 12.88 32.73
N GLY A 47 -10.51 13.04 33.34
CA GLY A 47 -9.93 12.06 34.27
C GLY A 47 -9.49 10.75 33.60
N LEU A 48 -9.80 9.61 34.23
CA LEU A 48 -9.35 8.28 33.81
C LEU A 48 -9.77 7.92 32.37
N ALA A 49 -10.90 8.45 31.89
CA ALA A 49 -11.38 8.22 30.53
C ALA A 49 -10.45 8.82 29.46
N VAL A 50 -9.82 9.96 29.75
CA VAL A 50 -8.84 10.58 28.84
C VAL A 50 -7.57 9.74 28.79
N ALA A 51 -7.07 9.28 29.94
CA ALA A 51 -5.86 8.46 30.01
C ALA A 51 -6.03 7.14 29.22
N ARG A 52 -7.13 6.42 29.45
CA ARG A 52 -7.42 5.18 28.72
C ARG A 52 -7.62 5.39 27.22
N PHE A 53 -8.23 6.50 26.85
CA PHE A 53 -8.40 6.86 25.45
C PHE A 53 -7.05 7.12 24.77
N ASN A 54 -6.15 7.85 25.44
CA ASN A 54 -4.80 8.10 24.94
C ASN A 54 -4.01 6.80 24.75
N ASP A 55 -4.08 5.87 25.70
CA ASP A 55 -3.43 4.55 25.59
C ASP A 55 -3.90 3.79 24.33
N VAL A 56 -5.23 3.80 24.07
CA VAL A 56 -5.82 3.14 22.90
C VAL A 56 -5.43 3.84 21.61
N LEU A 57 -5.41 5.17 21.59
CA LEU A 57 -4.98 5.95 20.43
C LEU A 57 -3.51 5.70 20.08
N GLU A 58 -2.63 5.68 21.08
CA GLU A 58 -1.20 5.43 20.88
C GLU A 58 -0.97 4.05 20.27
N ARG A 59 -1.60 3.02 20.85
CA ARG A 59 -1.52 1.65 20.33
C ARG A 59 -2.09 1.55 18.92
N TRP A 60 -3.25 2.15 18.66
CA TRP A 60 -3.85 2.15 17.33
C TRP A 60 -2.95 2.86 16.30
N ASN A 61 -2.34 3.98 16.67
CA ASN A 61 -1.42 4.71 15.80
C ASN A 61 -0.16 3.88 15.48
N ALA A 62 0.37 3.17 16.47
CA ALA A 62 1.49 2.25 16.28
C ALA A 62 1.13 1.11 15.30
N GLU A 63 -0.01 0.45 15.50
CA GLU A 63 -0.48 -0.62 14.61
C GLU A 63 -0.80 -0.10 13.20
N SER A 64 -1.39 1.08 13.09
CA SER A 64 -1.67 1.72 11.78
C SER A 64 -0.39 2.06 11.04
N THR A 65 0.65 2.52 11.75
CA THR A 65 1.97 2.79 11.17
C THR A 65 2.65 1.50 10.73
N ARG A 66 2.54 0.43 11.53
CA ARG A 66 3.06 -0.89 11.17
C ARG A 66 2.37 -1.45 9.93
N LEU A 67 1.04 -1.36 9.87
CA LEU A 67 0.26 -1.75 8.70
C LEU A 67 0.68 -0.92 7.48
N TYR A 68 0.88 0.39 7.65
CA TYR A 68 1.33 1.28 6.57
C TYR A 68 2.64 0.80 5.96
N HIS A 69 3.64 0.51 6.79
CA HIS A 69 4.94 0.03 6.30
C HIS A 69 4.84 -1.34 5.63
N ALA A 70 4.03 -2.25 6.18
CA ALA A 70 3.82 -3.57 5.60
C ALA A 70 3.16 -3.48 4.21
N LEU A 71 2.08 -2.70 4.09
CA LEU A 71 1.36 -2.48 2.83
C LEU A 71 2.25 -1.80 1.78
N ARG A 72 3.03 -0.79 2.19
CA ARG A 72 3.99 -0.13 1.31
C ARG A 72 5.08 -1.08 0.82
N ALA A 73 5.63 -1.91 1.70
CA ALA A 73 6.63 -2.92 1.32
C ALA A 73 6.07 -3.96 0.33
N ILE A 74 4.81 -4.37 0.51
CA ILE A 74 4.11 -5.24 -0.46
C ILE A 74 3.98 -4.53 -1.81
N ALA A 75 3.55 -3.27 -1.83
CA ALA A 75 3.43 -2.49 -3.06
C ALA A 75 4.78 -2.31 -3.77
N GLU A 76 5.86 -2.03 -3.03
CA GLU A 76 7.23 -1.95 -3.56
C GLU A 76 7.70 -3.29 -4.13
N THR A 77 7.41 -4.41 -3.45
CA THR A 77 7.74 -5.76 -3.93
C THR A 77 7.01 -6.07 -5.25
N ILE A 78 5.73 -5.72 -5.35
CA ILE A 78 4.95 -5.92 -6.58
C ILE A 78 5.52 -5.09 -7.73
N ARG A 79 5.88 -3.82 -7.49
CA ARG A 79 6.51 -2.96 -8.52
C ARG A 79 7.86 -3.52 -8.98
N HIS A 80 8.68 -3.99 -8.05
CA HIS A 80 9.97 -4.62 -8.36
C HIS A 80 9.79 -5.87 -9.23
N ASN A 81 8.85 -6.75 -8.85
CA ASN A 81 8.55 -7.96 -9.62
C ASN A 81 8.06 -7.63 -11.04
N ALA A 82 7.19 -6.62 -11.20
CA ALA A 82 6.71 -6.21 -12.52
C ALA A 82 7.85 -5.71 -13.42
N ALA A 83 8.81 -4.94 -12.86
CA ALA A 83 9.97 -4.47 -13.60
C ALA A 83 10.88 -5.63 -14.05
N ALA A 84 11.23 -6.53 -13.13
CA ALA A 84 12.08 -7.69 -13.42
C ALA A 84 11.45 -8.63 -14.46
N LEU A 85 10.15 -8.87 -14.38
CA LEU A 85 9.43 -9.70 -15.36
C LEU A 85 9.32 -9.02 -16.73
N THR A 86 9.20 -7.69 -16.78
CA THR A 86 9.20 -6.93 -18.03
C THR A 86 10.54 -7.06 -18.74
N GLU A 87 11.64 -6.87 -18.01
CA GLU A 87 13.02 -7.01 -18.52
C GLU A 87 13.25 -8.43 -19.07
N ALA A 88 12.94 -9.47 -18.28
CA ALA A 88 13.07 -10.85 -18.73
C ALA A 88 12.24 -11.16 -19.99
N GLY A 89 11.04 -10.58 -20.09
CA GLY A 89 10.20 -10.72 -21.28
C GLY A 89 10.78 -10.05 -22.53
N GLN A 90 11.41 -8.89 -22.38
CA GLN A 90 12.08 -8.17 -23.47
C GLN A 90 13.32 -8.93 -23.95
N ASP A 91 14.14 -9.43 -23.02
CA ASP A 91 15.32 -10.23 -23.33
C ASP A 91 14.94 -11.50 -24.10
N HIS A 92 13.90 -12.20 -23.63
CA HIS A 92 13.41 -13.41 -24.28
C HIS A 92 12.89 -13.13 -25.70
N ALA A 93 12.14 -12.03 -25.88
CA ALA A 93 11.67 -11.61 -27.20
C ALA A 93 12.82 -11.25 -28.15
N HIS A 94 13.87 -10.59 -27.64
CA HIS A 94 15.06 -10.25 -28.41
C HIS A 94 15.82 -11.51 -28.86
N GLN A 95 15.98 -12.49 -27.96
CA GLN A 95 16.62 -13.77 -28.28
C GLN A 95 15.83 -14.57 -29.34
N ILE A 96 14.50 -14.61 -29.24
CA ILE A 96 13.65 -15.25 -30.26
C ILE A 96 13.81 -14.55 -31.62
N ALA A 97 13.77 -13.22 -31.63
CA ALA A 97 13.94 -12.45 -32.87
C ALA A 97 15.31 -12.68 -33.50
N ALA A 98 16.37 -12.72 -32.68
CA ALA A 98 17.72 -13.05 -33.14
C ALA A 98 17.79 -14.46 -33.73
N ALA A 99 17.25 -15.46 -33.03
CA ALA A 99 17.24 -16.84 -33.51
C ALA A 99 16.43 -17.02 -34.81
N GLY A 100 15.30 -16.32 -34.95
CA GLY A 100 14.47 -16.35 -36.15
C GLY A 100 15.06 -15.60 -37.35
N GLY A 101 15.91 -14.59 -37.12
CA GLY A 101 16.63 -13.88 -38.18
C GLY A 101 17.84 -14.63 -38.75
N HIS A 102 18.22 -15.76 -38.14
CA HIS A 102 19.30 -16.65 -38.60
C HIS A 102 18.82 -17.82 -39.47
N LEU A 103 17.55 -17.83 -39.90
CA LEU A 103 16.95 -18.78 -40.85
C LEU A 103 16.60 -18.07 -42.17
#